data_AF-C2CFY5-F1
#
_entry.id   AF-C2CFY5-F1
#
_cell.length_a   1.000
_cell.length_b   1.000
_cell.length_c   1.000
_cell.angle_alpha   90.00
_cell.angle_beta   90.00
_cell.angle_gamma   90.00
#
_symmetry.space_group_name_H-M   'P 1'
#
loop_
_entity.id
_entity.type
_entity.pdbx_description
1 polymer ?
#
loop_
_entity_poly.entity_id
_entity_poly.type
_entity_poly.pdbx_seq_one_letter_code
_entity_poly.pdbx_strand_id
1 'polypeptide(L)'
;MNFEQLQDKVLSWADDKDLLHAENAEKQFMKFIEEVFEFKTEFDYLVRIGEDPSECYSDYEQIETQENMKLEMGDIFVTLIILCEQLGIDPVDCLGIGWLRRLIVLMQIMCSGWILRVISR
;
A
#
# COMPACT_ATOMS: atom_id res chain seq x y z
N MET A 1 17.54 -2.84 -5.55
CA MET A 1 17.24 -2.81 -4.11
C MET A 1 16.05 -3.72 -3.91
N ASN A 2 16.11 -4.64 -2.94
CA ASN A 2 14.92 -5.42 -2.56
C ASN A 2 14.10 -4.65 -1.51
N PHE A 3 12.97 -5.22 -1.10
CA PHE A 3 12.05 -4.56 -0.17
C PHE A 3 12.67 -4.45 1.24
N GLU A 4 13.43 -5.45 1.67
CA GLU A 4 14.11 -5.49 2.95
C GLU A 4 15.17 -4.38 3.05
N GLN A 5 15.99 -4.20 2.00
CA GLN A 5 16.95 -3.10 1.92
C GLN A 5 16.28 -1.71 1.92
N LEU A 6 15.05 -1.61 1.41
CA LEU A 6 14.26 -0.38 1.48
C LEU A 6 13.78 -0.12 2.91
N GLN A 7 13.27 -1.14 3.58
CA GLN A 7 12.86 -1.06 4.99
C GLN A 7 14.03 -0.60 5.87
N ASP A 8 15.20 -1.24 5.74
CA ASP A 8 16.40 -0.88 6.51
C ASP A 8 16.76 0.61 6.36
N LYS A 9 16.63 1.15 5.14
CA LYS A 9 16.89 2.58 4.88
C LYS A 9 15.85 3.50 5.52
N VAL A 10 14.57 3.12 5.47
CA VAL A 10 13.49 3.87 6.10
C VAL A 10 13.65 3.87 7.62
N LEU A 11 13.93 2.71 8.21
CA LEU A 11 14.14 2.57 9.65
C LEU A 11 15.38 3.32 10.11
N SER A 12 16.50 3.25 9.38
CA SER A 12 17.69 4.05 9.67
C SER A 12 17.41 5.55 9.64
N TRP A 13 16.66 6.03 8.65
CA TRP A 13 16.27 7.44 8.59
C TRP A 13 15.32 7.82 9.74
N ALA A 14 14.39 6.96 10.12
CA ALA A 14 13.45 7.21 11.20
C ALA A 14 14.13 7.19 12.58
N ASP A 15 15.14 6.33 12.76
CA ASP A 15 16.00 6.28 13.95
C ASP A 15 16.83 7.56 14.08
N ASP A 16 17.45 8.03 12.98
CA ASP A 16 18.14 9.32 12.92
C ASP A 16 17.25 10.52 13.28
N LYS A 17 15.93 10.35 13.16
CA LYS A 17 14.90 11.35 13.50
C LYS A 17 14.25 11.12 14.87
N ASP A 18 14.70 10.11 15.62
CA ASP A 18 14.16 9.74 16.92
C ASP A 18 12.65 9.44 16.89
N LEU A 19 12.19 8.74 15.84
CA LEU A 19 10.78 8.45 15.62
C LEU A 19 10.33 7.07 16.12
N LEU A 20 11.26 6.14 16.35
CA LEU A 20 10.97 4.70 16.57
C LEU A 20 10.53 4.35 18.01
N HIS A 21 9.65 5.17 18.57
CA HIS A 21 9.10 4.98 19.92
C HIS A 21 7.70 4.40 19.87
N ALA A 22 7.43 3.38 20.67
CA ALA A 22 6.12 2.70 20.69
C ALA A 22 4.96 3.63 21.06
N GLU A 23 5.20 4.61 21.93
CA GLU A 23 4.22 5.65 22.29
C GLU A 23 3.81 6.56 21.12
N ASN A 24 4.60 6.61 20.04
CA ASN A 24 4.27 7.37 18.84
C ASN A 24 3.31 6.62 17.91
N ALA A 25 3.06 5.32 18.13
CA ALA A 25 2.29 4.47 17.22
C ALA A 25 0.90 5.04 16.88
N GLU A 26 0.18 5.61 17.85
CA GLU A 26 -1.13 6.22 17.60
C GLU A 26 -1.04 7.44 16.66
N LYS A 27 -0.06 8.32 16.89
CA LYS A 27 0.18 9.49 16.03
C LYS A 27 0.68 9.09 14.65
N GLN A 28 1.54 8.07 14.59
CA GLN A 28 2.04 7.53 13.34
C GLN A 28 0.93 6.87 12.52
N PHE A 29 -0.03 6.20 13.17
CA PHE A 29 -1.21 5.67 12.51
C PHE A 29 -2.03 6.79 11.86
N MET A 30 -2.21 7.92 12.57
CA MET A 30 -2.88 9.08 11.99
C MET A 30 -2.12 9.65 10.79
N LYS A 31 -0.78 9.67 10.82
CA LYS A 31 0.04 10.05 9.65
C LYS A 31 -0.13 9.09 8.49
N PHE A 32 -0.08 7.79 8.73
CA PHE A 32 -0.37 6.79 7.70
C PHE A 32 -1.75 7.04 7.03
N ILE A 33 -2.78 7.39 7.80
CA ILE A 33 -4.10 7.72 7.24
C ILE A 33 -4.07 9.02 6.42
N GLU A 34 -3.29 10.02 6.84
CA GLU A 34 -3.07 11.27 6.09
C GLU A 34 -2.46 10.98 4.71
N GLU A 35 -1.35 10.23 4.64
CA GLU A 35 -0.70 9.88 3.36
C GLU A 35 -1.65 9.07 2.44
N VAL A 36 -2.50 8.21 3.02
CA VAL A 36 -3.52 7.48 2.25
C VAL A 36 -4.54 8.43 1.62
N PHE A 37 -4.90 9.52 2.29
CA PHE A 37 -5.82 10.53 1.74
C PHE A 37 -5.13 11.46 0.73
N GLU A 38 -3.85 11.76 0.88
CA GLU A 38 -3.07 12.51 -0.11
C GLU A 38 -2.95 11.71 -1.42
N PHE A 39 -2.57 10.43 -1.34
CA PHE A 39 -2.61 9.52 -2.48
C PHE A 39 -4.00 9.42 -3.12
N LYS A 40 -5.06 9.33 -2.31
CA LYS A 40 -6.43 9.28 -2.82
C LYS A 40 -6.78 10.55 -3.61
N THR A 41 -6.32 11.72 -3.16
CA THR A 41 -6.57 12.99 -3.83
C THR A 41 -5.95 13.01 -5.23
N GLU A 42 -4.69 12.59 -5.35
CA GLU A 42 -4.02 12.46 -6.65
C GLU A 42 -4.69 11.41 -7.55
N PHE A 43 -5.13 10.29 -6.97
CA PHE A 43 -5.88 9.26 -7.70
C PHE A 43 -7.25 9.78 -8.21
N ASP A 44 -8.00 10.50 -7.37
CA ASP A 44 -9.27 11.10 -7.76
C ASP A 44 -9.09 12.13 -8.88
N TYR A 45 -7.98 12.89 -8.85
CA TYR A 45 -7.63 13.80 -9.94
C TYR A 45 -7.39 13.02 -11.23
N LEU A 46 -6.56 11.97 -11.21
CA LEU A 46 -6.31 11.12 -12.38
C LEU A 46 -7.60 10.56 -13.00
N VAL A 47 -8.53 10.06 -12.18
CA VAL A 47 -9.79 9.46 -12.65
C VAL A 47 -10.69 10.50 -13.33
N ARG A 48 -10.63 11.76 -12.91
CA ARG A 48 -11.42 12.85 -13.50
C ARG A 48 -10.87 13.36 -14.82
N ILE A 49 -9.56 13.20 -15.08
CA ILE A 49 -8.94 13.66 -16.33
C ILE A 49 -9.70 13.03 -17.51
N GLY A 50 -10.38 13.89 -18.28
CA GLY A 50 -11.10 13.50 -19.48
C GLY A 50 -12.52 12.99 -19.31
N GLU A 51 -13.10 13.07 -18.11
CA GLU A 51 -14.54 12.84 -17.93
C GLU A 51 -15.41 13.97 -18.49
N ASP A 52 -14.92 15.23 -18.48
CA ASP A 52 -15.59 16.36 -19.11
C ASP A 52 -15.00 16.63 -20.52
N PRO A 53 -15.80 16.54 -21.60
CA PRO A 53 -15.35 16.84 -22.96
C PRO A 53 -14.87 18.28 -23.17
N SER A 54 -15.17 19.20 -22.24
CA SER A 54 -14.71 20.58 -22.26
C SER A 54 -13.35 20.80 -21.58
N GLU A 55 -12.86 19.82 -20.81
CA GLU A 55 -11.53 19.86 -20.22
C GLU A 55 -10.49 19.49 -21.27
N CYS A 56 -9.63 20.45 -21.61
CA CYS A 56 -8.45 20.24 -22.44
C CYS A 56 -7.28 19.90 -21.51
N TYR A 57 -6.95 18.63 -21.40
CA TYR A 57 -5.81 18.13 -20.63
C TYR A 57 -4.64 17.81 -21.56
N SER A 58 -3.42 18.06 -21.08
CA SER A 58 -2.20 17.78 -21.86
C SER A 58 -1.58 16.44 -21.48
N ASP A 59 -0.82 15.83 -22.39
CA ASP A 59 -0.01 14.64 -22.09
C ASP A 59 0.96 14.89 -20.92
N TYR A 60 1.43 16.14 -20.74
CA TYR A 60 2.27 16.55 -19.62
C TYR A 60 1.55 16.48 -18.27
N GLU A 61 0.29 16.91 -18.23
CA GLU A 61 -0.54 16.92 -17.02
C GLU A 61 -0.83 15.49 -16.53
N GLN A 62 -1.10 14.55 -17.45
CA GLN A 62 -1.24 13.13 -17.10
C GLN A 62 0.06 12.52 -16.55
N ILE A 63 1.22 12.87 -17.13
CA ILE A 63 2.52 12.38 -16.67
C ILE A 63 2.83 12.90 -15.26
N GLU A 64 2.58 14.19 -15.01
CA GLU A 64 2.77 14.83 -13.71
C GLU A 64 1.90 14.17 -12.62
N THR A 65 0.62 13.90 -12.90
CA THR A 65 -0.25 13.17 -11.95
C THR A 65 0.27 11.76 -11.65
N GLN A 66 0.82 11.06 -12.64
CA GLN A 66 1.42 9.74 -12.40
C GLN A 66 2.69 9.79 -11.55
N GLU A 67 3.47 10.87 -11.64
CA GLU A 67 4.63 11.09 -10.78
C GLU A 67 4.20 11.41 -9.35
N ASN A 68 3.23 12.32 -9.17
CA ASN A 68 2.67 12.63 -7.84
C ASN A 68 2.13 11.39 -7.15
N MET A 69 1.31 10.58 -7.83
CA MET A 69 0.80 9.33 -7.26
C MET A 69 1.90 8.37 -6.82
N LYS A 70 3.05 8.32 -7.51
CA LYS A 70 4.18 7.48 -7.09
C LYS A 70 4.85 8.01 -5.84
N LEU A 71 4.93 9.34 -5.69
CA LEU A 71 5.44 10.00 -4.49
C LEU A 71 4.53 9.69 -3.29
N GLU A 72 3.24 9.97 -3.42
CA GLU A 72 2.26 9.75 -2.36
C GLU A 72 2.16 8.26 -1.95
N MET A 73 2.24 7.34 -2.91
CA MET A 73 2.34 5.91 -2.63
C MET A 73 3.62 5.55 -1.87
N GLY A 74 4.72 6.24 -2.16
CA GLY A 74 5.98 6.13 -1.43
C GLY A 74 5.82 6.54 0.03
N ASP A 75 5.14 7.65 0.29
CA ASP A 75 4.92 8.16 1.66
C ASP A 75 3.99 7.24 2.47
N ILE A 76 3.00 6.60 1.83
CA ILE A 76 2.23 5.50 2.44
C ILE A 76 3.16 4.37 2.90
N PHE A 77 4.11 3.94 2.05
CA PHE A 77 5.05 2.88 2.43
C PHE A 77 5.97 3.30 3.57
N VAL A 78 6.52 4.52 3.52
CA VAL A 78 7.39 5.04 4.58
C VAL A 78 6.66 5.08 5.92
N THR A 79 5.47 5.67 5.94
CA THR A 79 4.68 5.80 7.18
C THR A 79 4.22 4.45 7.72
N LEU A 80 3.86 3.51 6.85
CA LEU A 80 3.48 2.16 7.24
C LEU A 80 4.65 1.34 7.80
N ILE A 81 5.85 1.43 7.20
CA ILE A 81 7.05 0.73 7.70
C ILE A 81 7.41 1.24 9.10
N ILE A 82 7.40 2.55 9.32
CA ILE A 82 7.68 3.13 10.64
C ILE A 82 6.61 2.70 11.65
N LEU A 83 5.34 2.69 11.26
CA LEU A 83 4.24 2.23 12.11
C LEU A 83 4.41 0.76 12.50
N CYS A 84 4.80 -0.10 11.55
CA CYS A 84 5.08 -1.51 11.80
C CYS A 84 6.17 -1.69 12.88
N GLU A 85 7.27 -0.94 12.77
CA GLU A 85 8.36 -0.97 13.77
C GLU A 85 7.87 -0.51 15.15
N GLN A 86 7.15 0.60 15.23
CA GLN A 86 6.60 1.11 16.50
C GLN A 86 5.61 0.14 17.16
N LEU A 87 4.94 -0.71 16.37
CA LEU A 87 4.05 -1.76 16.86
C LEU A 87 4.75 -3.10 17.12
N GLY A 88 6.04 -3.23 16.78
CA GLY A 88 6.80 -4.48 16.88
C GLY A 88 6.34 -5.56 15.91
N ILE A 89 5.92 -5.17 14.70
CA ILE A 89 5.39 -6.06 13.66
C ILE A 89 6.31 -6.00 12.44
N ASP A 90 6.72 -7.16 11.91
CA ASP A 90 7.45 -7.22 10.64
C ASP A 90 6.49 -7.12 9.42
N PRO A 91 6.67 -6.15 8.52
CA PRO A 91 5.87 -6.04 7.30
C PRO A 91 6.06 -7.24 6.34
N VAL A 92 7.22 -7.90 6.31
CA VAL A 92 7.44 -9.08 5.43
C VAL A 92 6.61 -10.26 5.92
N ASP A 93 6.64 -10.54 7.23
CA ASP A 93 5.79 -11.53 7.87
C ASP A 93 4.29 -11.24 7.65
N CYS A 94 3.87 -9.97 7.78
CA CYS A 94 2.48 -9.55 7.50
C CYS A 94 2.04 -9.94 6.09
N LEU A 95 2.88 -9.64 5.10
CA LEU A 95 2.62 -10.01 3.71
C LEU A 95 2.55 -11.53 3.59
N GLY A 96 3.51 -12.28 4.17
CA GLY A 96 3.54 -13.74 4.13
C GLY A 96 2.26 -14.39 4.65
N ILE A 97 1.76 -13.92 5.81
CA ILE A 97 0.49 -14.38 6.39
C ILE A 97 -0.68 -14.07 5.46
N GLY A 98 -0.72 -12.85 4.88
CA GLY A 98 -1.75 -12.43 3.94
C GLY A 98 -1.77 -13.27 2.66
N TRP A 99 -0.60 -13.58 2.10
CA TRP A 99 -0.44 -14.43 0.92
C TRP A 99 -0.93 -15.86 1.20
N LEU A 100 -0.51 -16.47 2.31
CA LEU A 100 -0.91 -17.82 2.69
C LEU A 100 -2.43 -17.94 2.86
N ARG A 101 -3.06 -16.95 3.51
CA ARG A 101 -4.52 -16.92 3.69
C ARG A 101 -5.25 -16.91 2.34
N ARG A 102 -4.76 -16.15 1.34
CA ARG A 102 -5.36 -16.12 -0.01
C ARG A 102 -5.18 -17.45 -0.74
N LEU A 103 -4.03 -18.11 -0.60
CA LEU A 103 -3.79 -19.44 -1.18
C LEU A 103 -4.77 -20.48 -0.63
N ILE A 104 -5.03 -20.50 0.68
CA ILE A 104 -5.98 -21.43 1.29
C ILE A 104 -7.40 -21.22 0.73
N VAL A 105 -7.84 -19.96 0.62
CA VAL A 105 -9.16 -19.63 0.04
C VAL A 105 -9.25 -20.10 -1.42
N LEU A 106 -8.21 -19.88 -2.22
CA LEU A 106 -8.16 -20.36 -3.60
C LEU A 106 -8.21 -21.89 -3.68
N MET A 107 -7.46 -22.59 -2.81
CA MET A 107 -7.50 -24.06 -2.73
C MET A 107 -8.88 -24.59 -2.33
N GLN A 108 -9.57 -23.94 -1.39
CA GLN A 108 -10.94 -24.30 -1.01
C GLN A 108 -11.94 -24.11 -2.15
N ILE A 109 -11.84 -22.99 -2.89
CA ILE A 109 -12.68 -22.74 -4.06
C ILE A 109 -12.42 -23.79 -5.16
N MET A 110 -11.15 -24.10 -5.44
CA MET A 110 -10.77 -25.11 -6.43
C MET A 110 -11.27 -26.52 -6.04
N CYS A 111 -11.12 -26.92 -4.78
CA CYS A 111 -11.64 -28.20 -4.29
C CYS A 111 -13.17 -28.26 -4.35
N SER A 112 -13.86 -27.18 -3.98
CA SER A 112 -15.33 -27.11 -4.03
C SER A 112 -15.85 -27.17 -5.48
N GLY A 113 -15.17 -26.50 -6.41
CA GLY A 113 -15.49 -26.57 -7.84
C GLY A 113 -15.18 -27.94 -8.48
N TRP A 114 -14.13 -28.62 -8.03
CA TRP A 114 -13.85 -30.01 -8.42
C TRP A 114 -14.91 -30.98 -7.90
N ILE A 115 -15.29 -30.86 -6.63
CA ILE A 115 -16.35 -31.68 -6.02
C ILE A 115 -17.68 -31.49 -6.76
N LEU A 116 -18.06 -30.25 -7.09
CA LEU A 116 -19.27 -29.98 -7.88
C LEU A 116 -19.20 -30.60 -9.29
N ARG A 117 -18.04 -30.56 -9.97
CA ARG A 117 -17.86 -31.22 -11.29
C ARG A 117 -17.85 -32.75 -11.23
N VAL A 118 -17.42 -33.33 -10.11
CA VAL A 118 -17.41 -34.79 -9.90
C VAL A 118 -18.80 -35.29 -9.52
N ILE A 119 -19.59 -34.51 -8.77
CA ILE A 119 -20.97 -34.86 -8.40
C ILE A 119 -21.95 -34.60 -9.56
N SER A 120 -21.64 -33.69 -10.50
CA SER A 120 -22.49 -33.39 -11.65
C SER A 120 -22.24 -34.29 -12.89
N ARG A 121 -21.49 -35.39 -12.75
CA ARG A 121 -21.26 -36.41 -13.79
C ARG A 121 -21.75 -37.76 -13.29
#